data_AF-A0A1V6J3Z1-F1
#
_entry.id   AF-A0A1V6J3Z1-F1
#
_cell.length_a   1.000
_cell.length_b   1.000
_cell.length_c   1.000
_cell.angle_alpha   90.00
_cell.angle_beta   90.00
_cell.angle_gamma   90.00
#
_symmetry.space_group_name_H-M   'P 1'
#
loop_
_entity.id
_entity.type
_entity.pdbx_description
1 polymer ?
#
loop_
_entity_poly.entity_id
_entity_poly.type
_entity_poly.pdbx_seq_one_letter_code
_entity_poly.pdbx_strand_id
1 'polypeptide(L)'
;MFFTCIPLPGINWIRPNPIFQADAVYTLTQPAHKRWAVLDSIPAKDVIAAFDYYIKHYNKGKPYILMGHSQGAQVLLLLLKYYMPKHPKTYARMVCAYVIGYPVTAEFMSENKHLKFAESAGDTGVIVSYNTQSPSVAPGANIVMANEIGLVINPINWKKDETQATTEESLGSYMPIDDRGNFGLIPRFADARINLSKGVVECSSVNETDMFNLSGSMGPGIYHSFDIPFYYYNLRENALFRFNRFLEK
;
A
#
# COMPACT_ATOMS: atom_id res chain seq x y z
N MET A 1 -6.76 -10.89 3.44
CA MET A 1 -6.59 -9.66 2.63
C MET A 1 -7.42 -8.58 3.29
N PHE A 2 -6.80 -7.63 4.00
CA PHE A 2 -7.54 -6.45 4.43
C PHE A 2 -7.67 -5.52 3.21
N PHE A 3 -8.73 -5.72 2.43
CA PHE A 3 -9.35 -4.58 1.75
C PHE A 3 -10.09 -3.79 2.84
N THR A 4 -9.38 -3.08 3.71
CA THR A 4 -9.99 -2.04 4.55
C THR A 4 -10.31 -0.87 3.65
N CYS A 5 -11.50 -0.90 3.07
CA CYS A 5 -12.03 0.22 2.31
C CYS A 5 -12.25 1.38 3.28
N ILE A 6 -11.45 2.42 3.13
CA ILE A 6 -11.69 3.71 3.76
C ILE A 6 -13.04 4.22 3.23
N PRO A 7 -14.09 4.39 4.06
CA PRO A 7 -15.34 4.98 3.59
C PRO A 7 -15.08 6.46 3.25
N LEU A 8 -15.12 6.75 1.95
CA LEU A 8 -15.12 8.10 1.39
C LEU A 8 -16.51 8.38 0.80
N PRO A 9 -17.16 9.49 1.20
CA PRO A 9 -18.44 9.89 0.61
C PRO A 9 -18.29 10.03 -0.91
N GLY A 10 -19.15 9.37 -1.69
CA GLY A 10 -19.13 9.43 -3.16
C GLY A 10 -18.21 8.43 -3.86
N ILE A 11 -17.44 7.62 -3.14
CA ILE A 11 -16.58 6.57 -3.72
C ILE A 11 -17.15 5.19 -3.39
N ASN A 12 -17.67 4.50 -4.40
CA ASN A 12 -18.13 3.12 -4.27
C ASN A 12 -16.94 2.16 -4.29
N TRP A 13 -16.52 1.72 -3.10
CA TRP A 13 -15.53 0.65 -2.95
C TRP A 13 -16.23 -0.71 -2.93
N ILE A 14 -15.69 -1.69 -3.66
CA ILE A 14 -16.22 -3.06 -3.70
C ILE A 14 -15.20 -4.02 -3.10
N ARG A 15 -15.67 -4.87 -2.18
CA ARG A 15 -15.02 -6.14 -1.83
C ARG A 15 -15.45 -7.19 -2.86
N PRO A 16 -14.56 -7.75 -3.68
CA PRO A 16 -14.92 -8.90 -4.51
C PRO A 16 -15.31 -10.10 -3.63
N ASN A 17 -16.12 -11.01 -4.19
CA ASN A 17 -16.37 -12.37 -3.69
C ASN A 17 -15.06 -13.10 -3.28
N PRO A 18 -15.09 -14.19 -2.48
CA PRO A 18 -13.92 -14.68 -1.76
C PRO A 18 -12.70 -14.82 -2.67
N ILE A 19 -11.72 -13.95 -2.43
CA ILE A 19 -10.44 -13.93 -3.14
C ILE A 19 -9.55 -15.01 -2.54
N PHE A 20 -9.06 -15.92 -3.36
CA PHE A 20 -8.16 -16.97 -2.91
C PHE A 20 -6.80 -16.38 -2.50
N GLN A 21 -6.43 -16.54 -1.22
CA GLN A 21 -5.12 -16.18 -0.71
C GLN A 21 -4.17 -17.38 -0.74
N ALA A 22 -2.92 -17.14 -1.13
CA ALA A 22 -1.86 -18.09 -0.79
C ALA A 22 -1.55 -17.99 0.71
N ASP A 23 -1.13 -19.09 1.32
CA ASP A 23 -0.70 -19.10 2.72
C ASP A 23 0.44 -18.09 2.93
N ALA A 24 0.25 -17.15 3.85
CA ALA A 24 1.16 -16.03 4.06
C ALA A 24 2.51 -16.48 4.62
N VAL A 25 2.53 -17.48 5.52
CA VAL A 25 3.75 -18.01 6.13
C VAL A 25 4.55 -18.79 5.09
N TYR A 26 3.87 -19.62 4.29
CA TYR A 26 4.50 -20.33 3.18
C TYR A 26 5.07 -19.37 2.15
N THR A 27 4.33 -18.33 1.77
CA THR A 27 4.79 -17.36 0.75
C THR A 27 6.01 -16.58 1.24
N LEU A 28 6.00 -16.10 2.49
CA LEU A 28 7.12 -15.31 3.06
C LEU A 28 8.38 -16.14 3.31
N THR A 29 8.26 -17.46 3.51
CA THR A 29 9.40 -18.36 3.67
C THR A 29 10.07 -18.76 2.34
N GLN A 30 9.45 -18.46 1.19
CA GLN A 30 10.08 -18.71 -0.11
C GLN A 30 11.10 -17.62 -0.51
N PRO A 31 12.14 -17.97 -1.30
CA PRO A 31 13.02 -16.99 -1.96
C PRO A 31 12.21 -15.99 -2.80
N ALA A 32 12.63 -14.72 -2.87
CA ALA A 32 11.91 -13.62 -3.54
C ALA A 32 11.43 -13.98 -4.97
N HIS A 33 12.29 -14.60 -5.78
CA HIS A 33 11.95 -15.04 -7.14
C HIS A 33 10.84 -16.11 -7.22
N LYS A 34 10.65 -16.91 -6.16
CA LYS A 34 9.58 -17.92 -6.08
C LYS A 34 8.28 -17.37 -5.49
N ARG A 35 8.32 -16.27 -4.73
CA ARG A 35 7.12 -15.61 -4.21
C ARG A 35 6.20 -15.18 -5.34
N TRP A 36 6.78 -14.63 -6.41
CA TRP A 36 6.05 -14.27 -7.63
C TRP A 36 5.36 -15.47 -8.28
N ALA A 37 6.00 -16.64 -8.37
CA ALA A 37 5.41 -17.83 -8.98
C ALA A 37 4.23 -18.40 -8.17
N VAL A 38 4.29 -18.33 -6.83
CA VAL A 38 3.17 -18.73 -5.96
C VAL A 38 1.97 -17.80 -6.17
N LEU A 39 2.20 -16.49 -6.31
CA LEU A 39 1.13 -15.51 -6.47
C LEU A 39 0.57 -15.44 -7.88
N ASP A 40 1.40 -15.64 -8.91
CA ASP A 40 1.02 -15.69 -10.33
C ASP A 40 0.19 -16.94 -10.69
N SER A 41 -0.04 -17.83 -9.72
CA SER A 41 -0.91 -19.00 -9.87
C SER A 41 -2.39 -18.63 -9.68
N ILE A 42 -3.05 -19.13 -8.64
CA ILE A 42 -4.48 -18.92 -8.37
C ILE A 42 -4.77 -17.49 -7.88
N PRO A 43 -4.01 -16.89 -6.93
CA PRO A 43 -4.38 -15.59 -6.36
C PRO A 43 -4.43 -14.44 -7.37
N ALA A 44 -3.41 -14.30 -8.22
CA ALA A 44 -3.37 -13.22 -9.20
C ALA A 44 -4.40 -13.42 -10.32
N LYS A 45 -4.59 -14.65 -10.80
CA LYS A 45 -5.58 -14.95 -11.84
C LYS A 45 -6.99 -14.66 -11.37
N ASP A 46 -7.31 -15.01 -10.12
CA ASP A 46 -8.63 -14.75 -9.52
C ASP A 46 -8.89 -13.24 -9.37
N VAL A 47 -7.95 -12.48 -8.81
CA VAL A 47 -8.11 -11.02 -8.66
C VAL A 47 -8.18 -10.32 -10.01
N ILE A 48 -7.36 -10.71 -11.00
CA ILE A 48 -7.41 -10.13 -12.34
C ILE A 48 -8.76 -10.44 -13.01
N ALA A 49 -9.27 -11.68 -12.89
CA ALA A 49 -10.58 -12.05 -13.42
C ALA A 49 -11.73 -11.28 -12.74
N ALA A 50 -11.68 -11.16 -11.40
CA ALA A 50 -12.66 -10.39 -10.64
C ALA A 50 -12.64 -8.90 -11.01
N PHE A 51 -11.45 -8.32 -11.21
CA PHE A 51 -11.31 -6.94 -11.65
C PHE A 51 -11.85 -6.73 -13.07
N ASP A 52 -11.51 -7.61 -14.01
CA ASP A 52 -12.05 -7.57 -15.39
C ASP A 52 -13.58 -7.64 -15.40
N TYR A 53 -14.15 -8.57 -14.62
CA TYR A 53 -15.59 -8.71 -14.47
C TYR A 53 -16.22 -7.43 -13.89
N TYR A 54 -15.62 -6.85 -12.86
CA TYR A 54 -16.07 -5.56 -12.30
C TYR A 54 -16.07 -4.45 -13.36
N ILE A 55 -14.98 -4.33 -14.11
CA ILE A 55 -14.84 -3.30 -15.15
C ILE A 55 -15.89 -3.45 -16.24
N LYS A 56 -16.20 -4.68 -16.67
CA LYS A 56 -17.16 -4.97 -17.73
C LYS A 56 -18.61 -4.82 -17.30
N HIS A 57 -18.95 -5.17 -16.05
CA HIS A 57 -20.35 -5.31 -15.64
C HIS A 57 -20.83 -4.23 -14.66
N TYR A 58 -19.95 -3.63 -13.86
CA TYR A 58 -20.36 -2.76 -12.74
C TYR A 58 -19.74 -1.37 -12.76
N ASN A 59 -18.49 -1.22 -13.22
CA ASN A 59 -17.77 0.05 -13.13
C ASN A 59 -18.43 1.17 -13.97
N LYS A 60 -19.12 0.82 -15.06
CA LYS A 60 -19.83 1.76 -15.96
C LYS A 60 -18.94 2.93 -16.43
N GLY A 61 -17.66 2.65 -16.66
CA GLY A 61 -16.69 3.64 -17.14
C GLY A 61 -16.26 4.70 -16.11
N LYS A 62 -16.55 4.51 -14.80
CA LYS A 62 -16.12 5.44 -13.75
C LYS A 62 -14.60 5.37 -13.50
N PRO A 63 -13.98 6.48 -13.04
CA PRO A 63 -12.64 6.45 -12.47
C PRO A 63 -12.61 5.59 -11.21
N TYR A 64 -11.47 4.97 -10.94
CA TYR A 64 -11.31 4.06 -9.80
C TYR A 64 -9.91 4.17 -9.18
N ILE A 65 -9.82 3.78 -7.92
CA ILE A 65 -8.56 3.64 -7.18
C ILE A 65 -8.37 2.16 -6.86
N LEU A 66 -7.12 1.69 -6.90
CA LEU A 66 -6.74 0.37 -6.44
C LEU A 66 -5.94 0.50 -5.15
N MET A 67 -6.16 -0.40 -4.20
CA MET A 67 -5.38 -0.48 -2.97
C MET A 67 -5.14 -1.93 -2.62
N GLY A 68 -3.89 -2.28 -2.34
CA GLY A 68 -3.48 -3.59 -1.87
C GLY A 68 -2.47 -3.45 -0.74
N HIS A 69 -2.60 -4.30 0.27
CA HIS A 69 -1.62 -4.41 1.36
C HIS A 69 -0.95 -5.78 1.34
N SER A 70 0.37 -5.83 1.55
CA SER A 70 1.14 -7.07 1.68
C SER A 70 0.98 -7.99 0.47
N GLN A 71 0.41 -9.18 0.65
CA GLN A 71 0.08 -10.07 -0.47
C GLN A 71 -0.84 -9.40 -1.51
N GLY A 72 -1.77 -8.55 -1.07
CA GLY A 72 -2.63 -7.81 -1.98
C GLY A 72 -1.87 -6.76 -2.81
N ALA A 73 -0.79 -6.19 -2.26
CA ALA A 73 0.10 -5.29 -3.00
C ALA A 73 0.86 -6.05 -4.11
N GLN A 74 1.35 -7.26 -3.82
CA GLN A 74 1.98 -8.13 -4.82
C GLN A 74 1.03 -8.48 -5.96
N VAL A 75 -0.20 -8.89 -5.63
CA VAL A 75 -1.23 -9.18 -6.64
C VAL A 75 -1.59 -7.94 -7.45
N LEU A 76 -1.67 -6.77 -6.80
CA LEU A 76 -1.91 -5.50 -7.49
C LEU A 76 -0.78 -5.18 -8.47
N LEU A 77 0.49 -5.43 -8.14
CA LEU A 77 1.60 -5.27 -9.07
C LEU A 77 1.48 -6.19 -10.29
N LEU A 78 1.04 -7.44 -10.11
CA LEU A 78 0.77 -8.35 -11.22
C LEU A 78 -0.36 -7.87 -12.13
N LEU A 79 -1.44 -7.32 -11.54
CA LEU A 79 -2.53 -6.70 -12.30
C LEU A 79 -2.01 -5.49 -13.11
N LEU A 80 -1.21 -4.61 -12.50
CA LEU A 80 -0.61 -3.46 -13.18
C LEU A 80 0.35 -3.87 -14.31
N LYS A 81 1.15 -4.93 -14.10
CA LYS A 81 2.10 -5.49 -15.08
C LYS A 81 1.40 -6.16 -16.25
N TYR A 82 0.43 -7.04 -16.00
CA TYR A 82 -0.12 -7.91 -17.06
C TYR A 82 -1.46 -7.43 -17.64
N TYR A 83 -2.33 -6.81 -16.85
CA TYR A 83 -3.68 -6.47 -17.28
C TYR A 83 -3.75 -5.05 -17.90
N MET A 84 -3.16 -4.05 -17.25
CA MET A 84 -3.25 -2.65 -17.70
C MET A 84 -2.74 -2.36 -19.11
N PRO A 85 -1.56 -2.85 -19.55
CA PRO A 85 -1.06 -2.54 -20.90
C PRO A 85 -1.94 -3.14 -22.01
N LYS A 86 -2.70 -4.21 -21.71
CA LYS A 86 -3.67 -4.83 -22.64
C LYS A 86 -5.02 -4.10 -22.65
N HIS A 87 -5.28 -3.25 -21.65
CA HIS A 87 -6.55 -2.54 -21.47
C HIS A 87 -6.34 -1.03 -21.28
N PRO A 88 -5.80 -0.32 -22.28
CA PRO A 88 -5.39 1.09 -22.13
C PRO A 88 -6.54 2.02 -21.74
N LYS A 89 -7.78 1.77 -22.20
CA LYS A 89 -8.97 2.55 -21.78
C LYS A 89 -9.33 2.35 -20.31
N THR A 90 -9.08 1.15 -19.78
CA THR A 90 -9.28 0.85 -18.36
C THR A 90 -8.17 1.48 -17.55
N TYR A 91 -6.92 1.34 -17.97
CA TYR A 91 -5.76 1.97 -17.32
C TYR A 91 -5.87 3.49 -17.26
N ALA A 92 -6.32 4.14 -18.33
CA ALA A 92 -6.51 5.59 -18.39
C ALA A 92 -7.51 6.14 -17.36
N ARG A 93 -8.37 5.28 -16.79
CA ARG A 93 -9.34 5.66 -15.74
C ARG A 93 -8.84 5.38 -14.31
N MET A 94 -7.64 4.83 -14.16
CA MET A 94 -7.05 4.60 -12.85
C MET A 94 -6.57 5.93 -12.26
N VAL A 95 -7.14 6.31 -11.12
CA VAL A 95 -6.77 7.52 -10.39
C VAL A 95 -5.43 7.32 -9.69
N CYS A 96 -5.28 6.21 -8.96
CA CYS A 96 -4.07 5.86 -8.21
C CYS A 96 -4.09 4.36 -7.87
N ALA A 97 -2.90 3.76 -7.72
CA ALA A 97 -2.71 2.44 -7.14
C ALA A 97 -1.87 2.54 -5.85
N TYR A 98 -2.49 2.31 -4.70
CA TYR A 98 -1.82 2.22 -3.40
C TYR A 98 -1.31 0.79 -3.20
N VAL A 99 -0.02 0.59 -3.47
CA VAL A 99 0.71 -0.68 -3.33
C VAL A 99 1.50 -0.61 -2.01
N ILE A 100 0.88 -0.95 -0.90
CA ILE A 100 1.44 -0.73 0.44
C ILE A 100 1.89 -2.06 1.06
N GLY A 101 3.00 -2.09 1.80
CA GLY A 101 3.47 -3.31 2.46
C GLY A 101 4.11 -4.33 1.50
N TYR A 102 4.62 -3.88 0.35
CA TYR A 102 5.51 -4.66 -0.50
C TYR A 102 6.41 -3.71 -1.31
N PRO A 103 7.71 -3.98 -1.49
CA PRO A 103 8.59 -3.08 -2.22
C PRO A 103 8.19 -2.95 -3.71
N VAL A 104 8.09 -1.71 -4.17
CA VAL A 104 8.06 -1.38 -5.62
C VAL A 104 9.45 -0.93 -6.01
N THR A 105 10.21 -1.76 -6.72
CA THR A 105 11.62 -1.50 -7.02
C THR A 105 11.82 -0.65 -8.28
N ALA A 106 13.00 -0.04 -8.39
CA ALA A 106 13.40 0.63 -9.63
C ALA A 106 13.45 -0.33 -10.82
N GLU A 107 13.86 -1.58 -10.58
CA GLU A 107 13.84 -2.66 -11.57
C GLU A 107 12.41 -2.93 -12.08
N PHE A 108 11.44 -3.13 -11.17
CA PHE A 108 10.04 -3.31 -11.54
C PHE A 108 9.53 -2.15 -12.40
N MET A 109 9.84 -0.90 -12.03
CA MET A 109 9.44 0.27 -12.82
C MET A 109 10.12 0.31 -14.21
N SER A 110 11.39 -0.09 -14.29
CA SER A 110 12.14 -0.13 -15.55
C SER A 110 11.61 -1.16 -16.55
N GLU A 111 11.11 -2.30 -16.05
CA GLU A 111 10.46 -3.34 -16.86
C GLU A 111 9.05 -2.92 -17.32
N ASN A 112 8.39 -2.05 -16.56
CA ASN A 112 6.99 -1.67 -16.75
C ASN A 112 6.85 -0.17 -17.04
N LYS A 113 7.48 0.28 -18.14
CA LYS A 113 7.58 1.71 -18.51
C LYS A 113 6.24 2.44 -18.73
N HIS A 114 5.13 1.71 -18.85
CA HIS A 114 3.78 2.30 -18.89
C HIS A 114 3.30 2.79 -17.53
N LEU A 115 3.91 2.31 -16.43
CA LEU A 115 3.60 2.69 -15.06
C LEU A 115 4.41 3.93 -14.65
N LYS A 116 3.86 4.67 -13.69
CA LYS A 116 4.49 5.86 -13.11
C LYS A 116 4.46 5.75 -11.59
N PHE A 117 5.54 6.15 -10.93
CA PHE A 117 5.57 6.29 -9.48
C PHE A 117 5.10 7.70 -9.10
N ALA A 118 4.48 7.86 -7.93
CA ALA A 118 4.05 9.17 -7.45
C ALA A 118 5.25 10.05 -7.10
N GLU A 119 5.22 11.30 -7.55
CA GLU A 119 6.21 12.35 -7.27
C GLU A 119 5.65 13.39 -6.28
N SER A 120 4.32 13.54 -6.23
CA SER A 120 3.62 14.51 -5.39
C SER A 120 2.27 13.99 -4.89
N ALA A 121 1.66 14.73 -3.96
CA ALA A 121 0.32 14.46 -3.42
C ALA A 121 -0.76 14.40 -4.51
N GLY A 122 -0.60 15.19 -5.59
CA GLY A 122 -1.65 15.44 -6.57
C GLY A 122 -1.53 14.68 -7.88
N ASP A 123 -0.53 13.81 -8.02
CA ASP A 123 -0.35 13.04 -9.25
C ASP A 123 -1.50 12.04 -9.43
N THR A 124 -1.81 11.70 -10.68
CA THR A 124 -2.83 10.69 -10.98
C THR A 124 -2.32 9.71 -12.03
N GLY A 125 -2.89 8.51 -12.06
CA GLY A 125 -2.37 7.41 -12.86
C GLY A 125 -1.02 6.90 -12.37
N VAL A 126 -0.76 7.00 -11.06
CA VAL A 126 0.52 6.66 -10.42
C VAL A 126 0.39 5.55 -9.38
N ILE A 127 1.53 4.98 -9.01
CA ILE A 127 1.71 4.05 -7.90
C ILE A 127 2.20 4.83 -6.67
N VAL A 128 1.55 4.59 -5.53
CA VAL A 128 2.00 5.00 -4.20
C VAL A 128 2.44 3.75 -3.46
N SER A 129 3.66 3.75 -2.90
CA SER A 129 4.20 2.61 -2.17
C SER A 129 5.06 3.06 -1.00
N TYR A 130 4.99 2.28 0.07
CA TYR A 130 5.91 2.32 1.21
C TYR A 130 5.72 1.05 2.06
N ASN A 131 6.72 0.80 2.91
CA ASN A 131 6.67 -0.14 4.03
C ASN A 131 7.16 0.62 5.26
N THR A 132 6.64 0.30 6.43
CA THR A 132 6.92 1.06 7.66
C THR A 132 7.67 0.22 8.68
N GLN A 133 8.68 0.81 9.31
CA GLN A 133 9.48 0.17 10.36
C GLN A 133 10.02 1.20 11.36
N SER A 134 10.59 0.72 12.47
CA SER A 134 11.38 1.54 13.39
C SER A 134 12.75 1.87 12.79
N PRO A 135 13.33 3.04 13.11
CA PRO A 135 14.75 3.32 12.87
C PRO A 135 15.72 2.25 13.41
N SER A 136 15.33 1.52 14.46
CA SER A 136 16.17 0.47 15.10
C SER A 136 16.38 -0.76 14.21
N VAL A 137 15.54 -0.97 13.20
CA VAL A 137 15.63 -2.12 12.29
C VAL A 137 16.87 -1.99 11.41
N ALA A 138 17.79 -2.95 11.57
CA ALA A 138 19.04 -3.00 10.80
C ALA A 138 18.78 -3.16 9.28
N PRO A 139 19.68 -2.66 8.42
CA PRO A 139 19.60 -2.89 6.98
C PRO A 139 19.45 -4.39 6.65
N GLY A 140 18.49 -4.74 5.79
CA GLY A 140 18.21 -6.13 5.40
C GLY A 140 17.43 -6.97 6.43
N ALA A 141 17.21 -6.48 7.66
CA ALA A 141 16.48 -7.23 8.67
C ALA A 141 14.96 -7.25 8.44
N ASN A 142 14.43 -6.30 7.65
CA ASN A 142 13.01 -6.27 7.31
C ASN A 142 12.67 -7.36 6.28
N ILE A 143 12.07 -8.44 6.76
CA ILE A 143 11.72 -9.63 5.97
C ILE A 143 10.71 -9.34 4.84
N VAL A 144 9.89 -8.29 4.98
CA VAL A 144 8.91 -7.87 3.97
C VAL A 144 9.61 -7.28 2.76
N MET A 145 10.71 -6.56 2.98
CA MET A 145 11.53 -5.97 1.94
C MET A 145 12.32 -6.99 1.15
N ALA A 146 12.52 -8.21 1.67
CA ALA A 146 13.20 -9.30 0.97
C ALA A 146 14.60 -8.93 0.42
N ASN A 147 15.34 -8.06 1.13
CA ASN A 147 16.60 -7.45 0.70
C ASN A 147 16.51 -6.54 -0.55
N GLU A 148 15.32 -6.10 -0.94
CA GLU A 148 15.10 -5.12 -1.99
C GLU A 148 15.05 -3.69 -1.42
N ILE A 149 15.34 -2.71 -2.29
CA ILE A 149 15.16 -1.29 -1.99
C ILE A 149 13.96 -0.77 -2.79
N GLY A 150 12.90 -0.45 -2.07
CA GLY A 150 11.67 0.10 -2.65
C GLY A 150 11.79 1.59 -2.97
N LEU A 151 11.08 2.02 -4.02
CA LEU A 151 10.68 3.41 -4.20
C LEU A 151 9.63 3.75 -3.14
N VAL A 152 9.76 4.93 -2.55
CA VAL A 152 8.94 5.37 -1.42
C VAL A 152 8.45 6.79 -1.67
N ILE A 153 7.19 7.04 -1.29
CA ILE A 153 6.66 8.38 -1.09
C ILE A 153 6.11 8.47 0.33
N ASN A 154 6.42 9.55 1.03
CA ASN A 154 6.06 9.74 2.43
C ASN A 154 4.53 9.87 2.55
N PRO A 155 3.87 9.08 3.40
CA PRO A 155 2.41 9.03 3.47
C PRO A 155 1.77 10.24 4.17
N ILE A 156 2.57 11.13 4.79
CA ILE A 156 2.08 12.34 5.45
C ILE A 156 2.29 13.56 4.55
N ASN A 157 3.54 13.84 4.18
CA ASN A 157 3.90 15.06 3.46
C ASN A 157 4.01 14.87 1.92
N TRP A 158 3.86 13.63 1.43
CA TRP A 158 3.90 13.27 0.00
C TRP A 158 5.20 13.64 -0.72
N LYS A 159 6.30 13.79 0.01
CA LYS A 159 7.65 13.98 -0.54
C LYS A 159 8.33 12.63 -0.78
N LYS A 160 9.36 12.64 -1.62
CA LYS A 160 10.23 11.48 -1.90
C LYS A 160 11.64 11.60 -1.31
N ASP A 161 11.93 12.70 -0.64
CA ASP A 161 13.20 12.90 0.05
C ASP A 161 13.09 12.47 1.53
N GLU A 162 14.20 12.56 2.26
CA GLU A 162 14.26 12.18 3.67
C GLU A 162 13.73 13.28 4.60
N THR A 163 12.91 14.22 4.11
CA THR A 163 12.25 15.22 4.95
C THR A 163 11.32 14.49 5.93
N GLN A 164 11.57 14.69 7.23
CA GLN A 164 10.68 14.23 8.28
C GLN A 164 9.31 14.88 8.14
N ALA A 165 8.26 14.08 8.21
CA ALA A 165 6.91 14.53 8.55
C ALA A 165 6.69 14.27 10.04
N THR A 166 6.36 15.30 10.81
CA THR A 166 6.17 15.17 12.26
C THR A 166 4.78 14.61 12.60
N THR A 167 4.59 14.24 13.86
CA THR A 167 3.27 13.83 14.37
C THR A 167 2.22 14.93 14.23
N GLU A 168 2.60 16.21 14.28
CA GLU A 168 1.71 17.36 14.13
C GLU A 168 1.16 17.49 12.71
N GLU A 169 1.93 17.06 11.70
CA GLU A 169 1.52 17.04 10.29
C GLU A 169 0.62 15.83 9.95
N SER A 170 0.63 14.79 10.79
CA SER A 170 -0.22 13.62 10.63
C SER A 170 -1.70 13.96 10.85
N LEU A 171 -2.56 13.53 9.92
CA LEU A 171 -4.02 13.63 10.09
C LEU A 171 -4.57 12.57 11.06
N GLY A 172 -3.70 11.68 11.55
CA GLY A 172 -3.98 10.71 12.59
C GLY A 172 -4.01 9.27 12.09
N SER A 173 -4.00 8.37 13.07
CA SER A 173 -3.99 6.92 12.89
C SER A 173 -5.36 6.33 13.23
N TYR A 174 -5.68 5.18 12.64
CA TYR A 174 -6.88 4.40 12.99
C TYR A 174 -6.46 3.11 13.69
N MET A 175 -6.49 3.13 15.02
CA MET A 175 -5.86 2.14 15.90
C MET A 175 -6.81 1.77 17.05
N PRO A 176 -6.55 0.67 17.80
CA PRO A 176 -7.26 0.39 19.04
C PRO A 176 -7.17 1.59 20.01
N ILE A 177 -8.30 2.07 20.49
CA ILE A 177 -8.40 3.20 21.45
C ILE A 177 -8.73 2.74 22.87
N ASP A 178 -9.04 1.45 23.05
CA ASP A 178 -9.28 0.83 24.34
C ASP A 178 -9.03 -0.69 24.31
N ASP A 179 -8.99 -1.29 25.50
CA ASP A 179 -8.77 -2.72 25.71
C ASP A 179 -9.97 -3.59 25.31
N ARG A 180 -11.10 -2.98 24.90
CA ARG A 180 -12.28 -3.69 24.39
C ARG A 180 -12.18 -3.96 22.90
N GLY A 181 -11.11 -3.50 22.26
CA GLY A 181 -10.89 -3.65 20.83
C GLY A 181 -11.68 -2.65 20.00
N ASN A 182 -12.15 -1.53 20.59
CA ASN A 182 -12.72 -0.45 19.79
C ASN A 182 -11.60 0.27 19.03
N PHE A 183 -11.84 0.54 17.75
CA PHE A 183 -10.91 1.28 16.90
C PHE A 183 -11.40 2.71 16.69
N GLY A 184 -10.47 3.66 16.73
CA GLY A 184 -10.77 5.07 16.59
C GLY A 184 -9.59 5.89 16.09
N LEU A 185 -9.85 7.19 15.91
CA LEU A 185 -8.83 8.17 15.58
C LEU A 185 -7.90 8.37 16.78
N ILE A 186 -6.60 8.17 16.56
CA ILE A 186 -5.54 8.63 17.46
C ILE A 186 -4.79 9.77 16.76
N PRO A 187 -4.97 11.03 17.19
CA PRO A 187 -4.25 12.16 16.60
C PRO A 187 -2.77 12.10 16.97
N ARG A 188 -1.90 12.57 16.07
CA ARG A 188 -0.46 12.78 16.34
C ARG A 188 0.28 11.53 16.84
N PHE A 189 -0.07 10.37 16.30
CA PHE A 189 0.45 9.09 16.77
C PHE A 189 1.75 8.66 16.06
N ALA A 190 1.73 8.64 14.73
CA ALA A 190 2.85 8.19 13.91
C ALA A 190 3.45 9.35 13.10
N ASP A 191 4.76 9.53 13.21
CA ASP A 191 5.59 10.32 12.31
C ASP A 191 6.01 9.48 11.08
N ALA A 192 6.64 10.13 10.10
CA ALA A 192 7.16 9.43 8.93
C ALA A 192 8.39 10.12 8.35
N ARG A 193 9.49 9.39 8.22
CA ARG A 193 10.66 9.80 7.45
C ARG A 193 11.08 8.72 6.48
N ILE A 194 11.34 9.07 5.22
CA ILE A 194 11.89 8.10 4.27
C ILE A 194 13.33 7.83 4.66
N ASN A 195 13.71 6.56 4.68
CA ASN A 195 15.10 6.13 4.64
C ASN A 195 15.39 5.61 3.23
N LEU A 196 16.07 6.41 2.41
CA LEU A 196 16.29 6.09 1.00
C LEU A 196 17.19 4.86 0.82
N SER A 197 18.15 4.69 1.73
CA SER A 197 19.09 3.57 1.69
C SER A 197 18.43 2.22 2.00
N LYS A 198 17.34 2.22 2.77
CA LYS A 198 16.55 1.04 3.12
C LYS A 198 15.29 0.87 2.26
N GLY A 199 14.85 1.93 1.58
CA GLY A 199 13.63 1.92 0.75
C GLY A 199 12.34 1.78 1.56
N VAL A 200 12.29 2.40 2.75
CA VAL A 200 11.18 2.30 3.72
C VAL A 200 10.84 3.65 4.32
N VAL A 201 9.69 3.72 4.99
CA VAL A 201 9.35 4.78 5.95
C VAL A 201 9.79 4.32 7.34
N GLU A 202 10.57 5.15 8.02
CA GLU A 202 10.91 4.99 9.42
C GLU A 202 9.95 5.83 10.28
N CYS A 203 9.31 5.18 11.24
CA CYS A 203 8.45 5.80 12.26
C CYS A 203 9.14 5.70 13.61
N SER A 204 9.46 6.85 14.21
CA SER A 204 10.20 6.99 15.45
C SER A 204 9.34 7.36 16.66
N SER A 205 8.09 7.81 16.44
CA SER A 205 7.23 8.34 17.50
C SER A 205 6.46 7.27 18.29
N VAL A 206 6.35 6.06 17.77
CA VAL A 206 5.59 4.96 18.40
C VAL A 206 6.49 4.09 19.28
N ASN A 207 5.92 3.50 20.34
CA ASN A 207 6.63 2.57 21.19
C ASN A 207 6.73 1.17 20.52
N GLU A 208 7.94 0.72 20.24
CA GLU A 208 8.20 -0.59 19.59
C GLU A 208 7.60 -1.77 20.34
N THR A 209 7.67 -1.77 21.68
CA THR A 209 7.17 -2.87 22.52
C THR A 209 5.66 -2.94 22.45
N ASP A 210 4.98 -1.79 22.53
CA ASP A 210 3.52 -1.73 22.42
C ASP A 210 3.04 -2.21 21.05
N MET A 211 3.73 -1.79 19.97
CA MET A 211 3.39 -2.21 18.60
C MET A 211 3.65 -3.70 18.39
N PHE A 212 4.73 -4.23 18.96
CA PHE A 212 5.02 -5.65 18.94
C PHE A 212 3.96 -6.46 19.70
N ASN A 213 3.52 -6.00 20.88
CA ASN A 213 2.47 -6.67 21.65
C ASN A 213 1.12 -6.67 20.91
N LEU A 214 0.82 -5.63 20.13
CA LEU A 214 -0.42 -5.55 19.36
C LEU A 214 -0.46 -6.50 18.15
N SER A 215 0.66 -6.70 17.44
CA SER A 215 0.62 -7.44 16.16
C SER A 215 1.79 -8.37 15.86
N GLY A 216 2.84 -8.41 16.71
CA GLY A 216 4.23 -8.93 16.62
C GLY A 216 4.62 -10.11 15.72
N SER A 217 3.97 -10.27 14.58
CA SER A 217 4.04 -11.40 13.66
C SER A 217 5.21 -11.31 12.70
N MET A 218 5.82 -10.13 12.54
CA MET A 218 6.91 -9.88 11.58
C MET A 218 8.25 -9.57 12.24
N GLY A 219 8.32 -9.55 13.57
CA GLY A 219 9.53 -9.22 14.35
C GLY A 219 9.49 -7.82 14.97
N PRO A 220 10.36 -7.54 15.96
CA PRO A 220 10.41 -6.25 16.65
C PRO A 220 10.77 -5.12 15.67
N GLY A 221 10.11 -3.96 15.84
CA GLY A 221 10.32 -2.78 15.01
C GLY A 221 9.79 -2.87 13.58
N ILE A 222 9.29 -4.02 13.11
CA ILE A 222 8.69 -4.14 11.77
C ILE A 222 7.20 -3.84 11.88
N TYR A 223 6.78 -2.67 11.38
CA TYR A 223 5.42 -2.14 11.54
C TYR A 223 4.49 -2.50 10.37
N HIS A 224 4.75 -3.62 9.71
CA HIS A 224 4.03 -4.07 8.50
C HIS A 224 2.50 -4.14 8.66
N SER A 225 2.00 -4.61 9.81
CA SER A 225 0.54 -4.61 10.08
C SER A 225 -0.05 -3.20 10.24
N PHE A 226 0.80 -2.21 10.46
CA PHE A 226 0.44 -0.83 10.73
C PHE A 226 0.75 0.13 9.58
N ASP A 227 1.25 -0.34 8.44
CA ASP A 227 1.54 0.50 7.27
C ASP A 227 0.34 1.39 6.91
N ILE A 228 -0.87 0.84 6.88
CA ILE A 228 -2.11 1.61 6.63
C ILE A 228 -2.62 2.28 7.92
N PRO A 229 -2.80 1.56 9.05
CA PRO A 229 -3.32 2.16 10.29
C PRO A 229 -2.61 3.43 10.77
N PHE A 230 -1.27 3.49 10.70
CA PHE A 230 -0.50 4.66 11.14
C PHE A 230 -0.85 5.93 10.36
N TYR A 231 -1.16 5.80 9.07
CA TYR A 231 -1.36 6.94 8.18
C TYR A 231 -2.77 6.97 7.58
N TYR A 232 -3.74 6.29 8.20
CA TYR A 232 -5.07 6.05 7.67
C TYR A 232 -5.77 7.32 7.20
N TYR A 233 -5.75 8.38 8.01
CA TYR A 233 -6.45 9.63 7.69
C TYR A 233 -5.72 10.45 6.62
N ASN A 234 -4.38 10.38 6.55
CA ASN A 234 -3.61 10.96 5.44
C ASN A 234 -3.89 10.25 4.12
N LEU A 235 -3.92 8.91 4.12
CA LEU A 235 -4.29 8.11 2.93
C LEU A 235 -5.72 8.42 2.48
N ARG A 236 -6.66 8.53 3.42
CA ARG A 236 -8.06 8.88 3.16
C ARG A 236 -8.18 10.23 2.46
N GLU A 237 -7.54 11.25 3.01
CA GLU A 237 -7.55 12.60 2.46
C GLU A 237 -6.92 12.61 1.06
N ASN A 238 -5.75 12.01 0.90
CA ASN A 238 -5.06 11.98 -0.37
C ASN A 238 -5.80 11.21 -1.47
N ALA A 239 -6.49 10.11 -1.12
CA ALA A 239 -7.32 9.38 -2.08
C ALA A 239 -8.45 10.27 -2.61
N LEU A 240 -9.09 11.07 -1.75
CA LEU A 240 -10.09 12.06 -2.17
C LEU A 240 -9.46 13.19 -3.00
N PHE A 241 -8.32 13.71 -2.59
CA PHE A 241 -7.60 14.76 -3.31
C PHE A 241 -7.21 14.32 -4.73
N ARG A 242 -6.61 13.13 -4.89
CA ARG A 242 -6.26 12.57 -6.20
C ARG A 242 -7.49 12.30 -7.06
N PHE A 243 -8.59 11.84 -6.45
CA PHE A 243 -9.84 11.62 -7.16
C PHE A 243 -10.40 12.93 -7.72
N ASN A 244 -10.47 13.98 -6.91
CA ASN A 244 -10.94 15.29 -7.35
C ASN A 244 -10.04 15.87 -8.46
N ARG A 245 -8.72 15.83 -8.28
CA ARG A 245 -7.76 16.25 -9.33
C ARG A 245 -7.87 15.44 -10.61
N PHE A 246 -8.28 14.17 -10.53
CA PHE A 246 -8.51 13.35 -11.71
C PHE A 246 -9.74 13.83 -12.50
N LEU A 247 -10.80 14.23 -11.80
CA LEU A 247 -12.05 14.71 -12.41
C LEU A 247 -11.94 16.12 -13.01
N GLU A 248 -10.97 16.92 -12.53
CA GLU A 248 -10.70 18.27 -13.05
C GLU A 248 -9.93 18.28 -14.39
N LYS A 249 -9.42 17.12 -14.85
CA LYS A 249 -8.71 16.97 -16.12
C LYS A 249 -9.65 16.66 -17.27
#